data_AF-A0A7K0SHY5-F1
#
_entry.id   AF-A0A7K0SHY5-F1
#
_cell.length_a   1.000
_cell.length_b   1.000
_cell.length_c   1.000
_cell.angle_alpha   90.00
_cell.angle_beta   90.00
_cell.angle_gamma   90.00
#
_symmetry.space_group_name_H-M   'P 1'
#
loop_
_entity.id
_entity.type
_entity.pdbx_description
1 polymer ?
#
loop_
_entity_poly.entity_id
_entity_poly.type
_entity_poly.pdbx_seq_one_letter_code
_entity_poly.pdbx_strand_id
1 'polypeptide(L)'
;MTLRIATLVKQIPSLEEMRIGPDGRLDRSNCALEMNPYCRRAVSASVEAVREHGGSVTVITLGPPDAVDVLREAIAWGMSRGIDISGIHIVGPEFAGSDTLATARALVASMDTVLKAAALANGSARDSVAFDLVIAGKNSVDSDTGQVPPAVAELLDLPLLAGVRWWSIENGELHAHLEHGESILEVVAELPAFITTAERLLEPAKVDPAGRAEVPEHLITELNASHLGEGPWGDAGSLTWVGEPLAIDLTRSGEKHPDATLQSQVSRTLEFLLQSNALSDEASIQDPQTVSGPVTLDGPSIAVLVEPGLEAQCRNLIAKAANLADQIDGYCTAVTFDGTAFGLG
;
A
#
# COMPACT_ATOMS: atom_id res chain seq x y z
N MET A 1 8.32 -17.07 20.75
CA MET A 1 9.26 -17.30 19.62
C MET A 1 9.83 -15.95 19.25
N THR A 2 11.15 -15.80 19.12
CA THR A 2 11.75 -14.58 18.57
C THR A 2 11.56 -14.56 17.05
N LEU A 3 11.24 -13.42 16.45
CA LEU A 3 11.00 -13.29 15.02
C LEU A 3 12.16 -12.59 14.31
N ARG A 4 12.68 -13.20 13.24
CA ARG A 4 13.56 -12.56 12.27
C ARG A 4 12.72 -12.09 11.09
N ILE A 5 12.55 -10.77 10.94
CA ILE A 5 11.68 -10.19 9.93
C ILE A 5 12.51 -9.51 8.83
N ALA A 6 12.22 -9.82 7.57
CA ALA A 6 12.70 -9.03 6.43
C ALA A 6 11.62 -8.05 5.98
N THR A 7 11.95 -6.76 5.88
CA THR A 7 11.01 -5.72 5.46
C THR A 7 11.45 -5.10 4.15
N LEU A 8 10.63 -5.20 3.10
CA LEU A 8 10.95 -4.63 1.79
C LEU A 8 10.44 -3.19 1.67
N VAL A 9 11.36 -2.26 1.39
CA VAL A 9 11.04 -0.83 1.22
C VAL A 9 11.55 -0.29 -0.11
N LYS A 10 10.83 0.70 -0.64
CA LYS A 10 11.17 1.37 -1.90
C LYS A 10 11.10 2.88 -1.72
N GLN A 11 12.10 3.58 -2.26
CA GLN A 11 12.07 5.03 -2.45
C GLN A 11 11.35 5.38 -3.75
N ILE A 12 10.47 6.37 -3.67
CA ILE A 12 9.68 6.89 -4.78
C ILE A 12 9.73 8.43 -4.78
N PRO A 13 9.50 9.10 -5.92
CA PRO A 13 9.12 10.50 -5.96
C PRO A 13 7.79 10.74 -5.23
N SER A 14 7.65 11.94 -4.67
CA SER A 14 6.37 12.47 -4.21
C SER A 14 5.35 12.39 -5.35
N LEU A 15 4.12 11.97 -5.01
CA LEU A 15 3.02 11.82 -5.96
C LEU A 15 2.76 13.08 -6.79
N GLU A 16 2.91 14.26 -6.18
CA GLU A 16 2.65 15.55 -6.83
C GLU A 16 3.71 15.93 -7.88
N GLU A 17 4.90 15.34 -7.80
CA GLU A 17 6.06 15.67 -8.63
C GLU A 17 6.48 14.51 -9.55
N MET A 18 5.68 13.45 -9.61
CA MET A 18 6.00 12.22 -10.32
C MET A 18 6.02 12.44 -11.85
N ARG A 19 7.12 12.03 -12.49
CA ARG A 19 7.32 12.12 -13.94
C ARG A 19 8.01 10.87 -14.47
N ILE A 20 7.72 10.52 -15.72
CA ILE A 20 8.45 9.50 -16.47
C ILE A 20 9.35 10.21 -17.47
N GLY A 21 10.64 9.87 -17.46
CA GLY A 21 11.64 10.36 -18.37
C GLY A 21 11.50 9.77 -19.78
N PRO A 22 12.23 10.31 -20.76
CA PRO A 22 12.16 9.87 -22.16
C PRO A 22 12.67 8.43 -22.37
N ASP A 23 13.39 7.88 -21.40
CA ASP A 23 13.87 6.49 -21.37
C ASP A 23 12.84 5.51 -20.80
N GLY A 24 11.61 5.96 -20.53
CA GLY A 24 10.56 5.14 -19.95
C GLY A 24 10.74 4.88 -18.46
N ARG A 25 11.65 5.60 -17.79
CA ARG A 25 11.99 5.40 -16.38
C ARG A 25 11.47 6.53 -15.53
N LEU A 26 11.30 6.26 -14.24
CA LEU A 26 10.92 7.28 -13.28
C LEU A 26 12.00 8.37 -13.17
N ASP A 27 11.64 9.60 -13.53
CA ASP A 27 12.51 10.76 -13.38
C ASP A 27 12.53 11.17 -11.91
N ARG A 28 13.73 11.12 -11.34
CA ARG A 28 14.01 11.47 -9.94
C ARG A 28 14.73 12.81 -9.81
N SER A 29 14.96 13.50 -10.93
CA SER A 29 15.64 14.79 -10.93
C SER A 29 14.71 15.90 -10.45
N ASN A 30 15.19 16.72 -9.51
CA ASN A 30 14.45 17.86 -8.97
C ASN A 30 13.07 17.53 -8.38
N CYS A 31 12.88 16.33 -7.82
CA CYS A 31 11.67 15.97 -7.09
C CYS A 31 11.97 15.53 -5.66
N ALA A 32 11.04 15.77 -4.75
CA ALA A 32 11.11 15.25 -3.40
C ALA A 32 10.98 13.72 -3.43
N LEU A 33 11.94 13.03 -2.81
CA LEU A 33 11.93 11.57 -2.70
C LEU A 33 11.46 11.16 -1.30
N GLU A 34 10.69 10.08 -1.22
CA GLU A 34 10.22 9.54 0.04
C GLU A 34 10.07 8.02 0.03
N MET A 35 9.94 7.41 1.21
CA MET A 35 9.53 6.02 1.32
C MET A 35 8.09 5.85 0.88
N ASN A 36 7.86 4.85 0.02
CA ASN A 36 6.52 4.46 -0.42
C ASN A 36 5.55 4.31 0.78
N PRO A 37 4.35 4.92 0.76
CA PRO A 37 3.44 4.93 1.91
C PRO A 37 3.02 3.55 2.44
N TYR A 38 2.93 2.53 1.57
CA TYR A 38 2.69 1.15 2.00
C TYR A 38 3.93 0.54 2.68
N CYS A 39 5.14 0.87 2.22
CA CYS A 39 6.37 0.42 2.85
C CYS A 39 6.53 0.98 4.28
N ARG A 40 6.10 2.22 4.53
CA ARG A 40 6.08 2.77 5.91
C ARG A 40 5.22 1.95 6.86
N ARG A 41 4.13 1.35 6.36
CA ARG A 41 3.27 0.45 7.15
C ARG A 41 3.88 -0.92 7.33
N ALA A 42 4.59 -1.43 6.32
CA ALA A 42 5.38 -2.64 6.45
C ALA A 42 6.45 -2.51 7.55
N VAL A 43 7.13 -1.36 7.62
CA VAL A 43 8.09 -1.05 8.70
C VAL A 43 7.39 -1.00 10.06
N SER A 44 6.28 -0.28 10.19
CA SER A 44 5.50 -0.27 11.44
C SER A 44 5.09 -1.68 11.87
N ALA A 45 4.55 -2.50 10.96
CA ALA A 45 4.12 -3.86 11.26
C ALA A 45 5.30 -4.74 11.72
N SER A 46 6.45 -4.61 11.07
CA SER A 46 7.67 -5.36 11.42
C SER A 46 8.16 -5.00 12.83
N VAL A 47 8.20 -3.70 13.13
CA VAL A 47 8.65 -3.18 14.41
C VAL A 47 7.70 -3.54 15.55
N GLU A 48 6.38 -3.44 15.34
CA GLU A 48 5.39 -3.84 16.34
C GLU A 48 5.41 -5.35 16.60
N ALA A 49 5.60 -6.17 15.56
CA ALA A 49 5.75 -7.61 15.70
C ALA A 49 6.96 -8.01 16.55
N VAL A 50 8.12 -7.40 16.29
CA VAL A 50 9.33 -7.64 17.09
C VAL A 50 9.19 -7.06 18.50
N ARG A 51 8.46 -5.96 18.68
CA ARG A 51 8.14 -5.43 20.02
C ARG A 51 7.32 -6.42 20.85
N GLU A 52 6.40 -7.15 20.21
CA GLU A 52 5.53 -8.13 20.87
C GLU A 52 6.24 -9.48 21.12
N HIS A 53 6.95 -10.00 20.12
CA HIS A 53 7.48 -11.36 20.14
C HIS A 53 9.00 -11.43 20.39
N GLY A 54 9.70 -10.30 20.35
CA GLY A 54 11.16 -10.22 20.35
C GLY A 54 11.77 -10.60 18.99
N GLY A 55 13.08 -10.43 18.86
CA GLY A 55 13.83 -10.72 17.64
C GLY A 55 14.39 -9.47 16.97
N SER A 56 14.44 -9.44 15.64
CA SER A 56 15.08 -8.36 14.88
C SER A 56 14.44 -8.10 13.52
N VAL A 57 14.68 -6.90 12.98
CA VAL A 57 14.19 -6.46 11.66
C VAL A 57 15.38 -6.18 10.73
N THR A 58 15.33 -6.71 9.52
CA THR A 58 16.25 -6.37 8.43
C THR A 58 15.45 -5.69 7.32
N VAL A 59 15.67 -4.38 7.14
CA VAL A 59 15.01 -3.58 6.11
C VAL A 59 15.83 -3.62 4.83
N ILE A 60 15.22 -3.90 3.69
CA ILE A 60 15.92 -4.11 2.41
C ILE A 60 15.38 -3.15 1.36
N THR A 61 16.26 -2.47 0.65
CA THR A 61 15.91 -1.64 -0.50
C THR A 61 16.83 -1.89 -1.68
N LEU A 62 16.28 -1.82 -2.89
CA LEU A 62 17.02 -1.79 -4.15
C LEU A 62 16.82 -0.41 -4.79
N GLY A 63 17.90 0.32 -5.03
CA GLY A 63 17.78 1.64 -5.61
C GLY A 63 19.10 2.38 -5.80
N PRO A 64 19.04 3.60 -6.37
CA PRO A 64 20.21 4.47 -6.51
C PRO A 64 20.81 4.83 -5.14
N PRO A 65 21.99 5.47 -5.08
CA PRO A 65 22.63 5.89 -3.83
C PRO A 65 21.69 6.62 -2.86
N ASP A 66 20.84 7.50 -3.37
CA ASP A 66 19.88 8.28 -2.57
C ASP A 66 18.80 7.43 -1.89
N ALA A 67 18.57 6.19 -2.32
CA ALA A 67 17.61 5.28 -1.71
C ALA A 67 18.02 4.85 -0.29
N VAL A 68 19.26 5.08 0.12
CA VAL A 68 19.71 4.86 1.50
C VAL A 68 18.88 5.67 2.51
N ASP A 69 18.30 6.81 2.11
CA ASP A 69 17.48 7.64 3.00
C ASP A 69 16.24 6.89 3.54
N VAL A 70 15.62 6.02 2.73
CA VAL A 70 14.45 5.26 3.21
C VAL A 70 14.85 4.17 4.20
N LEU A 71 16.07 3.62 4.10
CA LEU A 71 16.60 2.72 5.13
C LEU A 71 16.82 3.47 6.44
N ARG A 72 17.37 4.69 6.36
CA ARG A 72 17.55 5.55 7.54
C ARG A 72 16.23 5.90 8.21
N GLU A 73 15.18 6.22 7.44
CA GLU A 73 13.83 6.43 7.99
C GLU A 73 13.31 5.19 8.74
N ALA A 74 13.45 3.99 8.15
CA ALA A 74 13.00 2.75 8.79
C ALA A 74 13.80 2.39 10.05
N ILE A 75 15.13 2.49 9.98
CA ILE A 75 16.04 2.18 11.09
C ILE A 75 15.80 3.15 12.25
N ALA A 76 15.68 4.46 11.98
CA ALA A 76 15.40 5.45 13.01
C ALA A 76 14.07 5.15 13.73
N TRP A 77 13.03 4.74 13.00
CA TRP A 77 11.73 4.36 13.57
C TRP A 77 11.80 3.16 14.51
N GLY A 78 12.59 2.14 14.15
CA GLY A 78 12.81 0.96 14.98
C GLY A 78 13.70 1.26 16.20
N MET A 79 14.78 2.02 16.00
CA MET A 79 15.70 2.45 17.08
C MET A 79 14.96 3.26 18.14
N SER A 80 14.07 4.19 17.74
CA SER A 80 13.28 4.98 18.69
C SER A 80 12.30 4.13 19.52
N ARG A 81 12.07 2.87 19.13
CA ARG A 81 11.24 1.88 19.82
C ARG A 81 12.04 0.77 20.49
N GLY A 82 13.37 0.88 20.51
CA GLY A 82 14.26 -0.09 21.14
C GLY A 82 14.34 -1.43 20.41
N ILE A 83 14.08 -1.45 19.10
CA ILE A 83 14.12 -2.67 18.27
C ILE A 83 15.51 -2.82 17.64
N ASP A 84 16.02 -4.06 17.62
CA ASP A 84 17.19 -4.43 16.82
C ASP A 84 16.84 -4.38 15.34
N ILE A 85 17.33 -3.36 14.64
CA ILE A 85 16.99 -3.08 13.25
C ILE A 85 18.23 -2.69 12.45
N SER A 86 18.37 -3.28 11.26
CA SER A 86 19.46 -3.03 10.32
C SER A 86 18.93 -2.89 8.89
N GLY A 87 19.76 -2.35 7.99
CA GLY A 87 19.44 -2.07 6.60
C GLY A 87 20.34 -2.80 5.61
N ILE A 88 19.78 -3.21 4.49
CA ILE A 88 20.50 -3.71 3.31
C ILE A 88 20.16 -2.80 2.13
N HIS A 89 21.17 -2.16 1.56
CA HIS A 89 21.05 -1.35 0.36
C HIS A 89 21.65 -2.09 -0.81
N ILE A 90 20.80 -2.58 -1.71
CA ILE A 90 21.24 -3.12 -2.99
C ILE A 90 21.44 -1.94 -3.95
N VAL A 91 22.69 -1.74 -4.38
CA VAL A 91 23.11 -0.57 -5.15
C VAL A 91 24.13 -0.97 -6.22
N GLY A 92 23.98 -0.43 -7.42
CA GLY A 92 24.88 -0.67 -8.54
C GLY A 92 24.22 -0.37 -9.89
N PRO A 93 24.99 0.10 -10.89
CA PRO A 93 24.48 0.36 -12.24
C PRO A 93 23.90 -0.89 -12.91
N GLU A 94 24.35 -2.09 -12.53
CA GLU A 94 23.90 -3.38 -13.08
C GLU A 94 22.43 -3.67 -12.79
N PHE A 95 21.87 -3.09 -11.72
CA PHE A 95 20.46 -3.24 -11.37
C PHE A 95 19.54 -2.23 -12.05
N ALA A 96 20.11 -1.27 -12.78
CA ALA A 96 19.35 -0.27 -13.49
C ALA A 96 18.48 -0.95 -14.55
N GLY A 97 17.18 -0.64 -14.52
CA GLY A 97 16.22 -1.03 -15.57
C GLY A 97 15.43 -2.26 -15.20
N SER A 98 15.64 -2.76 -13.98
CA SER A 98 14.91 -3.90 -13.45
C SER A 98 13.40 -3.65 -13.54
N ASP A 99 12.74 -4.52 -14.28
CA ASP A 99 11.32 -4.81 -14.12
C ASP A 99 11.04 -5.53 -12.78
N THR A 100 9.80 -5.98 -12.61
CA THR A 100 9.33 -6.57 -11.37
C THR A 100 10.02 -7.90 -11.06
N LEU A 101 10.32 -8.72 -12.07
CA LEU A 101 11.01 -10.00 -11.88
C LEU A 101 12.50 -9.82 -11.58
N ALA A 102 13.19 -8.96 -12.32
CA ALA A 102 14.60 -8.65 -12.07
C ALA A 102 14.80 -8.03 -10.67
N THR A 103 13.88 -7.15 -10.26
CA THR A 103 13.83 -6.59 -8.90
C THR A 103 13.65 -7.68 -7.85
N ALA A 104 12.68 -8.59 -8.03
CA ALA A 104 12.41 -9.67 -7.09
C ALA A 104 13.63 -10.60 -6.92
N ARG A 105 14.31 -10.96 -8.02
CA ARG A 105 15.53 -11.77 -7.98
C ARG A 105 16.66 -11.12 -7.18
N ALA A 106 16.89 -9.81 -7.38
CA ALA A 106 17.91 -9.08 -6.62
C ALA A 106 17.60 -9.05 -5.11
N LEU A 107 16.33 -8.83 -4.75
CA LEU A 107 15.88 -8.86 -3.35
C LEU A 107 16.10 -10.23 -2.71
N VAL A 108 15.70 -11.32 -3.39
CA VAL A 108 15.91 -12.69 -2.90
C VAL A 108 17.40 -13.02 -2.76
N ALA A 109 18.22 -12.66 -3.76
CA ALA A 109 19.67 -12.86 -3.69
C ALA A 109 20.29 -12.12 -2.51
N SER A 110 19.82 -10.90 -2.19
CA SER A 110 20.33 -10.14 -1.04
C SER A 110 20.02 -10.82 0.30
N MET A 111 18.83 -11.40 0.43
CA MET A 111 18.43 -12.16 1.62
C MET A 111 19.32 -13.39 1.80
N ASP A 112 19.50 -14.17 0.73
CA ASP A 112 20.35 -15.36 0.72
C ASP A 112 21.82 -15.01 1.06
N THR A 113 22.37 -13.94 0.49
CA THR A 113 23.72 -13.46 0.80
C THR A 113 23.90 -13.14 2.28
N VAL A 114 22.95 -12.44 2.91
CA VAL A 114 23.05 -12.08 4.32
C VAL A 114 22.85 -13.28 5.24
N LEU A 115 21.94 -14.19 4.91
CA LEU A 115 21.75 -15.43 5.66
C LEU A 115 23.01 -16.32 5.61
N LYS A 116 23.66 -16.41 4.45
CA LYS A 116 24.94 -17.12 4.29
C LYS A 116 26.07 -16.48 5.10
N ALA A 117 26.18 -15.16 5.06
CA ALA A 117 27.19 -14.42 5.84
C ALA A 117 27.02 -14.64 7.36
N ALA A 118 25.78 -14.61 7.85
CA ALA A 118 25.46 -14.87 9.26
C ALA A 118 25.84 -16.31 9.67
N ALA A 119 25.54 -17.30 8.82
CA ALA A 119 25.88 -18.69 9.07
C ALA A 119 27.40 -18.92 9.17
N LEU A 120 28.18 -18.26 8.31
CA LEU A 120 29.64 -18.34 8.33
C LEU A 120 30.25 -17.68 9.57
N ALA A 121 29.70 -16.55 10.03
CA ALA A 121 30.21 -15.83 11.18
C ALA A 121 30.02 -16.61 12.50
N ASN A 122 28.91 -17.33 12.64
CA ASN A 122 28.52 -17.97 13.90
C ASN A 122 28.76 -19.49 13.94
N GLY A 123 29.17 -20.10 12.83
CA GLY A 123 29.61 -21.51 12.77
C GLY A 123 28.51 -22.56 12.96
N SER A 124 27.23 -22.18 12.87
CA SER A 124 26.08 -23.04 13.10
C SER A 124 25.10 -23.00 11.91
N ALA A 125 24.66 -24.17 11.45
CA ALA A 125 23.59 -24.31 10.45
C ALA A 125 22.21 -23.84 10.95
N ARG A 126 22.07 -23.51 12.26
CA ARG A 126 20.89 -22.80 12.77
C ARG A 126 20.93 -21.29 12.53
N ASP A 127 22.07 -20.73 12.13
CA ASP A 127 22.19 -19.29 11.86
C ASP A 127 21.95 -18.95 10.38
N SER A 128 21.93 -19.97 9.51
CA SER A 128 21.35 -19.90 8.17
C SER A 128 19.82 -19.97 8.16
N VAL A 129 19.15 -19.84 9.32
CA VAL A 129 17.69 -19.87 9.41
C VAL A 129 17.11 -18.70 8.64
N ALA A 130 16.20 -19.03 7.72
CA ALA A 130 15.43 -18.10 6.91
C ALA A 130 14.69 -17.07 7.76
N PHE A 131 14.28 -15.96 7.17
CA PHE A 131 13.37 -15.03 7.83
C PHE A 131 12.07 -15.76 8.18
N ASP A 132 11.60 -15.59 9.42
CA ASP A 132 10.33 -16.16 9.87
C ASP A 132 9.15 -15.45 9.18
N LEU A 133 9.33 -14.18 8.83
CA LEU A 133 8.30 -13.39 8.18
C LEU A 133 8.95 -12.38 7.21
N VAL A 134 8.42 -12.29 6.00
CA VAL A 134 8.77 -11.24 5.05
C VAL A 134 7.58 -10.29 4.90
N ILE A 135 7.80 -9.00 5.09
CA ILE A 135 6.75 -7.96 5.05
C ILE A 135 7.08 -6.95 3.97
N ALA A 136 6.11 -6.65 3.10
CA ALA A 136 6.23 -5.60 2.10
C ALA A 136 4.98 -4.71 2.06
N GLY A 137 5.08 -3.55 1.40
CA GLY A 137 3.89 -2.80 1.01
C GLY A 137 3.08 -3.54 -0.08
N LYS A 138 1.77 -3.31 -0.17
CA LYS A 138 0.89 -3.87 -1.22
C LYS A 138 1.41 -3.62 -2.64
N ASN A 139 1.78 -2.39 -2.92
CA ASN A 139 2.30 -1.91 -4.19
C ASN A 139 3.15 -0.67 -3.92
N SER A 140 3.88 -0.20 -4.93
CA SER A 140 4.47 1.13 -4.91
C SER A 140 3.65 2.07 -5.76
N VAL A 141 3.37 3.27 -5.26
CA VAL A 141 2.44 4.19 -5.94
C VAL A 141 3.01 4.83 -7.20
N ASP A 142 4.30 4.62 -7.49
CA ASP A 142 4.97 5.12 -8.70
C ASP A 142 4.76 4.26 -9.95
N SER A 143 4.59 2.95 -9.77
CA SER A 143 4.41 2.01 -10.89
C SER A 143 3.13 1.19 -10.76
N ASP A 144 2.55 1.14 -9.56
CA ASP A 144 1.28 0.50 -9.21
C ASP A 144 1.12 -0.98 -9.61
N THR A 145 2.23 -1.67 -9.93
CA THR A 145 2.17 -3.04 -10.46
C THR A 145 1.71 -4.05 -9.41
N GLY A 146 2.10 -3.86 -8.14
CA GLY A 146 1.84 -4.82 -7.07
C GLY A 146 2.51 -6.20 -7.26
N GLN A 147 3.45 -6.33 -8.19
CA GLN A 147 3.99 -7.63 -8.63
C GLN A 147 5.28 -8.06 -7.92
N VAL A 148 6.07 -7.12 -7.40
CA VAL A 148 7.35 -7.47 -6.75
C VAL A 148 7.13 -8.36 -5.51
N PRO A 149 6.22 -8.02 -4.56
CA PRO A 149 6.05 -8.87 -3.39
C PRO A 149 5.58 -10.30 -3.71
N PRO A 150 4.56 -10.53 -4.57
CA PRO A 150 4.21 -11.88 -4.99
C PRO A 150 5.34 -12.64 -5.69
N ALA A 151 6.12 -11.96 -6.55
CA ALA A 151 7.26 -12.60 -7.21
C ALA A 151 8.36 -13.00 -6.21
N VAL A 152 8.61 -12.18 -5.17
CA VAL A 152 9.56 -12.53 -4.10
C VAL A 152 9.03 -13.72 -3.29
N ALA A 153 7.74 -13.73 -2.92
CA ALA A 153 7.14 -14.83 -2.17
C ALA A 153 7.25 -16.16 -2.94
N GLU A 154 6.94 -16.15 -4.24
CA GLU A 154 7.09 -17.32 -5.13
C GLU A 154 8.54 -17.80 -5.20
N LEU A 155 9.50 -16.88 -5.41
CA LEU A 155 10.92 -17.23 -5.49
C LEU A 155 11.50 -17.78 -4.17
N LEU A 156 10.88 -17.42 -3.04
CA LEU A 156 11.23 -17.94 -1.72
C LEU A 156 10.42 -19.20 -1.34
N ASP A 157 9.47 -19.63 -2.17
CA ASP A 157 8.52 -20.72 -1.88
C ASP A 157 7.76 -20.50 -0.55
N LEU A 158 7.28 -19.26 -0.33
CA LEU A 158 6.57 -18.85 0.88
C LEU A 158 5.07 -18.65 0.63
N PRO A 159 4.19 -19.02 1.57
CA PRO A 159 2.78 -18.65 1.50
C PRO A 159 2.64 -17.12 1.54
N LEU A 160 1.88 -16.57 0.58
CA LEU A 160 1.62 -15.14 0.46
C LEU A 160 0.22 -14.78 0.96
N LEU A 161 0.16 -13.87 1.92
CA LEU A 161 -1.07 -13.26 2.40
C LEU A 161 -1.09 -11.79 1.95
N ALA A 162 -1.86 -11.51 0.90
CA ALA A 162 -1.88 -10.20 0.27
C ALA A 162 -2.93 -9.26 0.90
N GLY A 163 -2.59 -7.97 1.03
CA GLY A 163 -3.55 -6.96 1.51
C GLY A 163 -3.98 -7.15 2.96
N VAL A 164 -3.05 -7.52 3.85
CA VAL A 164 -3.31 -7.75 5.27
C VAL A 164 -3.75 -6.46 5.96
N ARG A 165 -4.89 -6.53 6.64
CA ARG A 165 -5.52 -5.46 7.44
C ARG A 165 -5.44 -5.66 8.94
N TRP A 166 -5.25 -6.91 9.36
CA TRP A 166 -5.02 -7.31 10.72
C TRP A 166 -4.33 -8.67 10.71
N TRP A 167 -3.48 -8.94 11.69
CA TRP A 167 -2.88 -10.26 11.85
C TRP A 167 -2.42 -10.50 13.29
N SER A 168 -2.23 -11.76 13.66
CA SER A 168 -1.59 -12.21 14.91
C SER A 168 -0.77 -13.47 14.64
N ILE A 169 0.17 -13.78 15.54
CA ILE A 169 0.89 -15.05 15.55
C ILE A 169 0.50 -15.85 16.80
N GLU A 170 -0.04 -17.04 16.59
CA GLU A 170 -0.46 -17.96 17.65
C GLU A 170 0.09 -19.36 17.35
N ASN A 171 0.78 -19.99 18.30
CA ASN A 171 1.31 -21.35 18.17
C ASN A 171 2.18 -21.62 16.92
N GLY A 172 2.80 -20.59 16.33
CA GLY A 172 3.60 -20.71 15.09
C GLY A 172 2.80 -20.54 13.80
N GLU A 173 1.50 -20.27 13.91
CA GLU A 173 0.61 -19.95 12.80
C GLU A 173 0.36 -18.45 12.74
N LEU A 174 0.31 -17.92 11.52
CA LEU A 174 -0.05 -16.55 11.20
C LEU A 174 -1.54 -16.50 10.85
N HIS A 175 -2.34 -15.86 11.70
CA HIS A 175 -3.75 -15.59 11.46
C HIS A 175 -3.89 -14.19 10.87
N ALA A 176 -4.60 -14.02 9.75
CA ALA A 176 -4.72 -12.72 9.12
C ALA A 176 -6.08 -12.46 8.47
N HIS A 177 -6.42 -11.17 8.40
CA HIS A 177 -7.57 -10.62 7.70
C HIS A 177 -7.09 -9.92 6.42
N LEU A 178 -7.50 -10.41 5.25
CA LEU A 178 -7.07 -9.92 3.95
C LEU A 178 -8.16 -9.09 3.28
N GLU A 179 -7.81 -7.96 2.67
CA GLU A 179 -8.71 -7.26 1.74
C GLU A 179 -8.92 -8.08 0.47
N HIS A 180 -10.17 -8.46 0.19
CA HIS A 180 -10.55 -9.17 -1.04
C HIS A 180 -11.79 -8.55 -1.68
N GLY A 181 -11.55 -7.66 -2.65
CA GLY A 181 -12.61 -6.84 -3.24
C GLY A 181 -13.29 -6.01 -2.15
N GLU A 182 -14.55 -6.34 -1.87
CA GLU A 182 -15.38 -5.67 -0.87
C GLU A 182 -15.52 -6.47 0.43
N SER A 183 -14.87 -7.63 0.49
CA SER A 183 -14.91 -8.56 1.62
C SER A 183 -13.58 -8.60 2.37
N ILE A 184 -13.62 -9.15 3.58
CA ILE A 184 -12.44 -9.56 4.33
C ILE A 184 -12.37 -11.08 4.32
N LEU A 185 -11.24 -11.64 3.93
CA LEU A 185 -10.96 -13.08 4.07
C LEU A 185 -10.18 -13.31 5.36
N GLU A 186 -10.62 -14.26 6.17
CA GLU A 186 -9.88 -14.77 7.32
C GLU A 186 -9.08 -16.00 6.87
N VAL A 187 -7.76 -15.95 7.04
CA VAL A 187 -6.85 -17.02 6.61
C VAL A 187 -5.85 -17.36 7.70
N VAL A 188 -5.34 -18.58 7.65
CA VAL A 188 -4.26 -19.08 8.52
C VAL A 188 -3.17 -19.66 7.63
N ALA A 189 -1.91 -19.36 7.95
CA ALA A 189 -0.75 -19.95 7.29
C ALA A 189 0.34 -20.29 8.33
N GLU A 190 1.13 -21.30 8.05
CA GLU A 190 2.30 -21.63 8.87
C GLU A 190 3.44 -20.65 8.60
N LEU A 191 4.26 -20.34 9.62
CA LEU A 191 5.53 -19.65 9.42
C LEU A 191 6.60 -20.64 8.89
N PRO A 192 7.52 -20.21 8.01
CA PRO A 192 7.69 -18.84 7.52
C PRO A 192 6.65 -18.41 6.49
N ALA A 193 6.30 -17.12 6.48
CA ALA A 193 5.29 -16.57 5.58
C ALA A 193 5.70 -15.23 4.97
N PHE A 194 4.97 -14.81 3.93
CA PHE A 194 5.09 -13.49 3.33
C PHE A 194 3.76 -12.74 3.47
N ILE A 195 3.82 -11.50 3.96
CA ILE A 195 2.63 -10.62 3.98
C ILE A 195 2.86 -9.33 3.20
N THR A 196 1.79 -8.81 2.61
CA THR A 196 1.75 -7.41 2.14
C THR A 196 0.75 -6.59 2.94
N THR A 197 1.13 -5.36 3.28
CA THR A 197 0.29 -4.48 4.10
C THR A 197 -0.76 -3.74 3.28
N ALA A 198 -2.02 -3.76 3.71
CA ALA A 198 -3.06 -2.88 3.19
C ALA A 198 -2.92 -1.43 3.70
N GLU A 199 -3.69 -0.51 3.13
CA GLU A 199 -3.64 0.92 3.45
C GLU A 199 -4.02 1.24 4.90
N ARG A 200 -4.88 0.44 5.53
CA ARG A 200 -5.32 0.71 6.92
C ARG A 200 -4.93 -0.40 7.89
N LEU A 201 -3.72 -0.96 7.71
CA LEU A 201 -3.12 -1.90 8.66
C LEU A 201 -2.67 -1.20 9.95
N LEU A 202 -1.75 -0.24 9.83
CA LEU A 202 -1.16 0.51 10.94
C LEU A 202 -0.83 1.95 10.49
N GLU A 203 -0.56 2.81 11.46
CA GLU A 203 0.01 4.13 11.20
C GLU A 203 1.39 4.00 10.53
N PRO A 204 1.69 4.83 9.52
CA PRO A 204 2.92 4.73 8.76
C PRO A 204 4.14 5.16 9.60
N ALA A 205 5.22 4.38 9.54
CA ALA A 205 6.52 4.73 10.09
C ALA A 205 7.09 5.95 9.36
N LYS A 206 6.96 7.13 9.98
CA LYS A 206 7.46 8.39 9.44
C LYS A 206 8.37 9.05 10.46
N VAL A 207 9.59 9.36 10.04
CA VAL A 207 10.61 10.03 10.86
C VAL A 207 11.07 11.27 10.10
N ASP A 208 11.23 12.39 10.81
CA ASP A 208 11.74 13.62 10.20
C ASP A 208 13.22 13.49 9.78
N PRO A 209 13.72 14.36 8.87
CA PRO A 209 15.09 14.27 8.38
C PRO A 209 16.18 14.32 9.46
N ALA A 210 15.95 15.01 10.59
CA ALA A 210 16.96 15.09 11.66
C ALA A 210 17.12 13.72 12.34
N GLY A 211 16.01 13.03 12.64
CA GLY A 211 16.06 11.68 13.20
C GLY A 211 16.72 10.66 12.25
N ARG A 212 16.56 10.81 10.93
CA ARG A 212 17.22 9.95 9.92
C ARG A 212 18.74 10.12 9.90
N ALA A 213 19.21 11.36 10.09
CA ALA A 213 20.64 11.69 10.07
C ALA A 213 21.40 11.09 11.25
N GLU A 214 20.73 10.78 12.36
CA GLU A 214 21.32 10.16 13.54
C GLU A 214 21.59 8.65 13.39
N VAL A 215 21.09 8.01 12.32
CA VAL A 215 21.28 6.58 12.09
C VAL A 215 22.76 6.25 11.85
N PRO A 216 23.38 5.38 12.66
CA PRO A 216 24.76 4.97 12.46
C PRO A 216 24.98 4.23 11.12
N GLU A 217 26.06 4.55 10.41
CA GLU A 217 26.37 3.93 9.11
C GLU A 217 26.55 2.42 9.18
N HIS A 218 27.12 1.90 10.28
CA HIS A 218 27.36 0.46 10.45
C HIS A 218 26.08 -0.39 10.53
N LEU A 219 24.91 0.24 10.69
CA LEU A 219 23.62 -0.46 10.62
C LEU A 219 23.16 -0.72 9.18
N ILE A 220 23.84 -0.14 8.18
CA ILE A 220 23.49 -0.28 6.77
C ILE A 220 24.61 -1.03 6.06
N THR A 221 24.25 -2.15 5.44
CA THR A 221 25.15 -2.95 4.59
C THR A 221 24.83 -2.70 3.13
N GLU A 222 25.82 -2.29 2.34
CA GLU A 222 25.68 -2.13 0.89
C GLU A 222 26.03 -3.43 0.15
N LEU A 223 25.15 -3.87 -0.74
CA LEU A 223 25.35 -5.01 -1.63
C LEU A 223 25.32 -4.58 -3.09
N ASN A 224 26.31 -5.02 -3.88
CA ASN A 224 26.38 -4.78 -5.32
C ASN A 224 26.27 -6.10 -6.09
N ALA A 225 26.33 -6.07 -7.42
CA ALA A 225 26.23 -7.27 -8.25
C ALA A 225 27.23 -8.37 -7.84
N SER A 226 28.48 -8.01 -7.50
CA SER A 226 29.48 -9.00 -7.09
C SER A 226 29.14 -9.73 -5.78
N HIS A 227 28.35 -9.09 -4.89
CA HIS A 227 27.85 -9.71 -3.66
C HIS A 227 26.62 -10.61 -3.90
N LEU A 228 25.85 -10.37 -4.97
CA LEU A 228 24.61 -11.10 -5.28
C LEU A 228 24.81 -12.24 -6.29
N GLY A 229 25.96 -12.27 -6.99
CA GLY A 229 26.29 -13.26 -8.01
C GLY A 229 26.22 -12.71 -9.43
N GLU A 230 26.42 -13.57 -10.44
CA GLU A 230 26.65 -13.14 -11.83
C GLU A 230 25.40 -12.58 -12.55
N GLY A 231 24.20 -12.77 -12.01
CA GLY A 231 22.94 -12.28 -12.61
C GLY A 231 22.23 -13.30 -13.50
N PRO A 232 21.42 -12.87 -14.48
CA PRO A 232 21.33 -11.51 -15.01
C PRO A 232 20.61 -10.52 -14.07
N TRP A 233 21.04 -9.25 -14.11
CA TRP A 233 20.51 -8.14 -13.31
C TRP A 233 19.99 -7.00 -14.20
N GLY A 234 19.17 -6.12 -13.62
CA GLY A 234 18.72 -4.91 -14.33
C GLY A 234 17.95 -5.23 -15.59
N ASP A 235 18.12 -4.38 -16.59
CA ASP A 235 17.55 -4.51 -17.93
C ASP A 235 17.86 -5.88 -18.57
N ALA A 236 19.08 -6.40 -18.37
CA ALA A 236 19.47 -7.71 -18.90
C ALA A 236 18.73 -8.89 -18.24
N GLY A 237 18.23 -8.70 -17.02
CA GLY A 237 17.42 -9.67 -16.29
C GLY A 237 15.92 -9.48 -16.46
N SER A 238 15.49 -8.43 -17.16
CA SER A 238 14.10 -8.05 -17.32
C SER A 238 13.43 -8.74 -18.51
N LEU A 239 12.18 -9.12 -18.31
CA LEU A 239 11.33 -9.74 -19.34
C LEU A 239 10.37 -8.71 -19.98
N THR A 240 10.23 -7.55 -19.35
CA THR A 240 9.38 -6.45 -19.80
C THR A 240 10.19 -5.17 -19.93
N TRP A 241 9.75 -4.27 -20.82
CA TRP A 241 10.32 -2.95 -21.02
C TRP A 241 9.20 -1.91 -21.11
N VAL A 242 9.49 -0.68 -20.67
CA VAL A 242 8.54 0.43 -20.77
C VAL A 242 8.59 0.97 -22.20
N GLY A 243 7.43 0.98 -22.87
CA GLY A 243 7.27 1.59 -24.19
C GLY A 243 7.22 3.13 -24.10
N GLU A 244 6.72 3.77 -25.16
CA GLU A 244 6.55 5.23 -25.17
C GLU A 244 5.52 5.68 -24.10
N PRO A 245 5.94 6.49 -23.10
CA PRO A 245 5.01 6.99 -22.09
C PRO A 245 4.06 8.04 -22.68
N LEU A 246 2.77 7.88 -22.45
CA LEU A 246 1.75 8.86 -22.83
C LEU A 246 1.23 9.59 -21.59
N ALA A 247 1.46 10.90 -21.52
CA ALA A 247 0.79 11.74 -20.54
C ALA A 247 -0.67 11.95 -20.95
N ILE A 248 -1.61 11.54 -20.10
CA ILE A 248 -3.04 11.74 -20.33
C ILE A 248 -3.50 12.94 -19.51
N ASP A 249 -3.72 14.06 -20.19
CA ASP A 249 -4.38 15.22 -19.59
C ASP A 249 -5.89 14.96 -19.51
N LEU A 250 -6.37 14.63 -18.32
CA LEU A 250 -7.79 14.42 -18.06
C LEU A 250 -8.50 15.76 -17.83
N THR A 251 -9.03 16.37 -18.90
CA THR A 251 -10.04 17.43 -18.75
C THR A 251 -11.39 16.82 -18.39
N ARG A 252 -11.75 16.90 -17.10
CA ARG A 252 -13.10 16.54 -16.63
C ARG A 252 -14.04 17.71 -16.88
N SER A 253 -15.08 17.52 -17.71
CA SER A 253 -16.18 18.47 -17.80
C SER A 253 -16.97 18.45 -16.50
N GLY A 254 -17.14 19.62 -15.88
CA GLY A 254 -17.95 19.77 -14.67
C GLY A 254 -19.14 20.69 -14.92
N GLU A 255 -20.32 20.28 -14.49
CA GLU A 255 -21.53 21.09 -14.52
C GLU A 255 -21.97 21.44 -13.09
N LYS A 256 -22.41 22.68 -12.88
CA LYS A 256 -22.87 23.19 -11.57
C LYS A 256 -24.19 23.95 -11.75
N HIS A 257 -25.17 23.65 -10.91
CA HIS A 257 -26.47 24.34 -10.89
C HIS A 257 -26.81 24.85 -9.49
N PRO A 258 -26.11 25.88 -9.00
CA PRO A 258 -26.27 26.37 -7.63
C PRO A 258 -27.69 26.90 -7.34
N ASP A 259 -28.40 27.37 -8.36
CA ASP A 259 -29.73 27.99 -8.24
C ASP A 259 -30.89 26.99 -8.48
N ALA A 260 -30.59 25.73 -8.82
CA ALA A 260 -31.61 24.72 -9.05
C ALA A 260 -32.08 24.10 -7.72
N THR A 261 -33.33 23.64 -7.66
CA THR A 261 -33.82 22.86 -6.52
C THR A 261 -33.06 21.55 -6.40
N LEU A 262 -32.97 20.99 -5.19
CA LEU A 262 -32.32 19.69 -4.94
C LEU A 262 -32.85 18.60 -5.88
N GLN A 263 -34.16 18.52 -6.05
CA GLN A 263 -34.80 17.56 -6.95
C GLN A 263 -34.28 17.70 -8.39
N SER A 264 -34.19 18.93 -8.91
CA SER A 264 -33.69 19.17 -10.26
C SER A 264 -32.20 18.83 -10.41
N GLN A 265 -31.39 19.10 -9.39
CA GLN A 265 -29.98 18.73 -9.37
C GLN A 265 -29.79 17.20 -9.38
N VAL A 266 -30.58 16.48 -8.58
CA VAL A 266 -30.56 15.01 -8.53
C VAL A 266 -31.00 14.41 -9.85
N SER A 267 -32.14 14.82 -10.41
CA SER A 267 -32.64 14.29 -11.69
C SER A 267 -31.62 14.46 -12.82
N ARG A 268 -31.00 15.63 -12.92
CA ARG A 268 -29.99 15.89 -13.95
C ARG A 268 -28.71 15.07 -13.75
N THR A 269 -28.30 14.85 -12.50
CA THR A 269 -27.14 14.00 -12.19
C THR A 269 -27.42 12.56 -12.61
N LEU A 270 -28.62 12.04 -12.32
CA LEU A 270 -29.03 10.70 -12.74
C LEU A 270 -29.08 10.56 -14.27
N GLU A 271 -29.66 11.53 -14.96
CA GLU A 271 -29.66 11.56 -16.43
C GLU A 271 -28.25 11.48 -16.99
N PHE A 272 -27.32 12.26 -16.44
CA PHE A 272 -25.91 12.23 -16.85
C PHE A 272 -25.24 10.87 -16.58
N LEU A 273 -25.44 10.29 -15.39
CA LEU A 273 -24.87 9.00 -15.02
C LEU A 273 -25.40 7.85 -15.91
N LEU A 274 -26.69 7.88 -16.24
CA LEU A 274 -27.29 6.91 -17.16
C LEU A 274 -26.79 7.08 -18.60
N GLN A 275 -26.72 8.32 -19.11
CA GLN A 275 -26.20 8.59 -20.46
C GLN A 275 -24.73 8.23 -20.61
N SER A 276 -23.97 8.24 -19.52
CA SER A 276 -22.55 7.86 -19.51
C SER A 276 -22.33 6.36 -19.25
N ASN A 277 -23.39 5.55 -19.14
CA ASN A 277 -23.33 4.13 -18.76
C ASN A 277 -22.57 3.92 -17.44
N ALA A 278 -22.62 4.88 -16.52
CA ALA A 278 -21.98 4.81 -15.22
C ALA A 278 -22.82 4.06 -14.17
N LEU A 279 -24.08 3.73 -14.50
CA LEU A 279 -24.99 2.92 -13.69
C LEU A 279 -25.34 1.65 -14.45
N SER A 280 -25.55 0.54 -13.74
CA SER A 280 -25.96 -0.74 -14.32
C SER A 280 -27.41 -0.72 -14.84
N ASP A 281 -27.68 -1.46 -15.92
CA ASP A 281 -28.98 -1.48 -16.65
C ASP A 281 -30.20 -1.93 -15.81
N GLU A 282 -30.00 -2.41 -14.57
CA GLU A 282 -31.08 -2.80 -13.65
C GLU A 282 -31.68 -1.63 -12.87
N ALA A 283 -31.10 -0.42 -12.97
CA ALA A 283 -31.62 0.77 -12.31
C ALA A 283 -32.88 1.30 -13.01
N SER A 284 -34.05 0.74 -12.69
CA SER A 284 -35.31 1.38 -13.05
C SER A 284 -35.43 2.70 -12.27
N ILE A 285 -35.51 3.83 -12.97
CA ILE A 285 -35.74 5.13 -12.34
C ILE A 285 -37.14 5.11 -11.72
N GLN A 286 -37.21 4.95 -10.39
CA GLN A 286 -38.37 5.36 -9.60
C GLN A 286 -38.07 6.71 -8.95
N ASP A 287 -39.12 7.48 -8.62
CA ASP A 287 -38.96 8.73 -7.89
C ASP A 287 -38.18 8.48 -6.59
N PRO A 288 -37.13 9.27 -6.29
CA PRO A 288 -36.33 9.09 -5.09
C PRO A 288 -37.23 9.16 -3.85
N GLN A 289 -37.28 8.06 -3.09
CA GLN A 289 -38.06 7.99 -1.84
C GLN A 289 -37.23 8.58 -0.70
N THR A 290 -37.69 9.67 -0.11
CA THR A 290 -37.13 10.18 1.15
C THR A 290 -37.46 9.20 2.27
N VAL A 291 -36.45 8.54 2.84
CA VAL A 291 -36.62 7.78 4.09
C VAL A 291 -36.84 8.78 5.22
N SER A 292 -38.08 8.87 5.70
CA SER A 292 -38.49 9.79 6.74
C SER A 292 -37.93 9.41 8.11
N GLY A 293 -36.97 10.19 8.62
CA GLY A 293 -36.80 10.43 10.06
C GLY A 293 -37.69 11.62 10.49
N PRO A 294 -38.11 11.70 11.77
CA PRO A 294 -39.02 12.74 12.23
C PRO A 294 -38.25 14.03 12.53
N VAL A 295 -37.83 14.78 11.52
CA VAL A 295 -37.30 16.13 11.73
C VAL A 295 -37.68 17.00 10.54
N THR A 296 -38.37 18.10 10.79
CA THR A 296 -38.42 19.23 9.86
C THR A 296 -37.00 19.78 9.79
N LEU A 297 -36.26 19.42 8.76
CA LEU A 297 -34.85 19.81 8.62
C LEU A 297 -34.76 21.13 7.84
N ASP A 298 -34.75 22.24 8.57
CA ASP A 298 -34.35 23.53 8.03
C ASP A 298 -32.82 23.54 7.86
N GLY A 299 -32.32 23.73 6.63
CA GLY A 299 -30.89 23.78 6.34
C GLY A 299 -30.50 23.19 4.97
N PRO A 300 -29.23 23.35 4.54
CA PRO A 300 -28.71 22.71 3.34
C PRO A 300 -28.71 21.18 3.48
N SER A 301 -28.88 20.45 2.37
CA SER A 301 -28.91 18.99 2.38
C SER A 301 -27.79 18.39 1.55
N ILE A 302 -27.30 17.23 1.97
CA ILE A 302 -26.35 16.41 1.24
C ILE A 302 -27.03 15.09 0.92
N ALA A 303 -27.40 14.91 -0.34
CA ALA A 303 -27.99 13.66 -0.81
C ALA A 303 -26.88 12.68 -1.22
N VAL A 304 -26.97 11.43 -0.75
CA VAL A 304 -26.13 10.32 -1.20
C VAL A 304 -26.98 9.36 -1.99
N LEU A 305 -26.67 9.23 -3.28
CA LEU A 305 -27.28 8.25 -4.16
C LEU A 305 -26.72 6.87 -3.81
N VAL A 306 -27.61 5.93 -3.46
CA VAL A 306 -27.27 4.57 -3.06
C VAL A 306 -27.64 3.62 -4.20
N GLU A 307 -26.63 3.06 -4.86
CA GLU A 307 -26.86 2.05 -5.89
C GLU A 307 -27.50 0.80 -5.27
N PRO A 308 -28.56 0.21 -5.89
CA PRO A 308 -29.22 -0.98 -5.37
C PRO A 308 -28.23 -2.15 -5.26
N GLY A 309 -28.26 -2.87 -4.14
CA GLY A 309 -27.34 -3.98 -3.86
C GLY A 309 -25.94 -3.56 -3.37
N LEU A 310 -25.64 -2.26 -3.29
CA LEU A 310 -24.38 -1.72 -2.75
C LEU A 310 -24.59 -0.90 -1.46
N GLU A 311 -25.58 -1.27 -0.65
CA GLU A 311 -25.99 -0.49 0.51
C GLU A 311 -24.91 -0.47 1.60
N ALA A 312 -24.17 -1.55 1.78
CA ALA A 312 -23.07 -1.64 2.74
C ALA A 312 -21.90 -0.70 2.37
N GLN A 313 -21.62 -0.57 1.08
CA GLN A 313 -20.57 0.23 0.48
C GLN A 313 -20.92 1.71 0.60
N CYS A 314 -22.19 2.05 0.39
CA CYS A 314 -22.69 3.41 0.52
C CYS A 314 -22.70 3.90 1.98
N ARG A 315 -22.66 3.04 3.01
CA ARG A 315 -22.61 3.47 4.42
C ARG A 315 -21.44 4.39 4.73
N ASN A 316 -20.27 4.14 4.15
CA ASN A 316 -19.11 5.01 4.34
C ASN A 316 -19.32 6.38 3.69
N LEU A 317 -19.96 6.41 2.52
CA LEU A 317 -20.27 7.64 1.81
C LEU A 317 -21.36 8.45 2.54
N ILE A 318 -22.39 7.77 3.05
CA ILE A 318 -23.43 8.34 3.91
C ILE A 318 -22.82 8.90 5.19
N ALA A 319 -21.93 8.16 5.87
CA ALA A 319 -21.27 8.64 7.08
C ALA A 319 -20.40 9.89 6.81
N LYS A 320 -19.72 9.94 5.66
CA LYS A 320 -18.92 11.10 5.27
C LYS A 320 -19.79 12.29 4.86
N ALA A 321 -20.91 12.04 4.19
CA ALA A 321 -21.92 13.04 3.87
C ALA A 321 -22.60 13.58 5.14
N ALA A 322 -22.84 12.75 6.16
CA ALA A 322 -23.34 13.19 7.46
C ALA A 322 -22.34 14.12 8.15
N ASN A 323 -21.05 13.75 8.21
CA ASN A 323 -20.01 14.63 8.78
C ASN A 323 -19.89 15.96 8.03
N LEU A 324 -20.07 15.97 6.71
CA LEU A 324 -20.03 17.18 5.90
C LEU A 324 -21.31 18.02 6.10
N ALA A 325 -22.47 17.37 6.25
CA ALA A 325 -23.73 18.01 6.53
C ALA A 325 -23.69 18.75 7.88
N ASP A 326 -23.10 18.12 8.91
CA ASP A 326 -22.87 18.75 10.21
C ASP A 326 -22.01 20.02 10.12
N GLN A 327 -21.03 20.07 9.20
CA GLN A 327 -20.16 21.24 9.02
C GLN A 327 -20.88 22.43 8.37
N ILE A 328 -22.01 22.20 7.71
CA ILE A 328 -22.79 23.22 7.00
C ILE A 328 -24.14 23.50 7.65
N ASP A 329 -24.33 23.08 8.91
CA ASP A 329 -25.61 23.14 9.64
C ASP A 329 -26.76 22.52 8.81
N GLY A 330 -26.45 21.41 8.14
CA GLY A 330 -27.31 20.74 7.18
C GLY A 330 -27.70 19.32 7.59
N TYR A 331 -28.22 18.55 6.64
CA TYR A 331 -28.62 17.15 6.86
C TYR A 331 -28.24 16.22 5.72
N CYS A 332 -28.00 14.94 6.04
CA CYS A 332 -27.71 13.91 5.05
C CYS A 332 -28.97 13.10 4.70
N THR A 333 -29.21 12.87 3.42
CA THR A 333 -30.31 12.03 2.92
C THR A 333 -29.76 10.92 2.04
N ALA A 334 -30.01 9.67 2.40
CA ALA A 334 -29.75 8.55 1.51
C ALA A 334 -30.92 8.39 0.54
N VAL A 335 -30.61 8.28 -0.74
CA VAL A 335 -31.58 8.17 -1.83
C VAL A 335 -31.40 6.81 -2.50
N THR A 336 -32.39 5.94 -2.37
CA THR A 336 -32.42 4.62 -3.03
C THR A 336 -33.33 4.65 -4.26
N PHE A 337 -33.18 3.65 -5.13
CA PHE A 337 -33.88 3.56 -6.42
C PHE A 337 -34.90 2.41 -6.49
N ASP A 338 -34.98 1.58 -5.45
CA ASP A 338 -35.76 0.33 -5.41
C ASP A 338 -37.07 0.44 -4.61
N GLY A 339 -37.35 1.61 -4.01
CA GLY A 339 -38.56 1.84 -3.21
C GLY A 339 -38.50 1.26 -1.79
N THR A 340 -37.36 0.73 -1.34
CA THR A 340 -37.19 0.18 0.02
C THR A 340 -36.62 1.24 0.96
N ALA A 341 -37.39 1.61 1.99
CA ALA A 341 -36.95 2.54 3.02
C ALA A 341 -35.98 1.85 4.00
N PHE A 342 -34.72 2.28 4.04
CA PHE A 342 -33.74 1.80 5.02
C PHE A 342 -33.95 2.50 6.37
N GLY A 343 -34.33 1.74 7.40
CA GLY A 343 -34.31 2.24 8.78
C GLY A 343 -32.86 2.48 9.22
N LEU A 344 -32.51 3.74 9.46
CA LEU A 344 -31.28 4.09 10.18
C LEU A 344 -31.48 3.71 11.65
N GLY A 345 -30.75 2.68 12.10
CA GLY A 345 -30.58 2.38 13.52
C GLY A 345 -29.49 3.24 14.14
#